data_AF-A0A106QBR8-F1
#
_entry.id   AF-A0A106QBR8-F1
#
_cell.length_a   1.000
_cell.length_b   1.000
_cell.length_c   1.000
_cell.angle_alpha   90.00
_cell.angle_beta   90.00
_cell.angle_gamma   90.00
#
_symmetry.space_group_name_H-M   'P 1'
#
loop_
_entity.id
_entity.type
_entity.pdbx_description
1 polymer ?
#
loop_
_entity_poly.entity_id
_entity_poly.type
_entity_poly.pdbx_seq_one_letter_code
_entity_poly.pdbx_strand_id
1 'polypeptide(L)'
;MSNLSTIIINGKRLLGRNLRIEHGNVYVDDNRVELEKGPKIDIVVHGSLDTMEIGAAQSIEVQGSVGKLKTGSGDVKCGDVHGDVTTGSGDIECADIQGGVTTASGDVTCGTVGGSIRTVSGDILRRA
;
A
#
# COMPACT_ATOMS: atom_id res chain seq x y z
N MET A 1 -14.75 -15.48 -5.54
CA MET A 1 -15.21 -14.08 -5.53
C MET A 1 -14.63 -13.46 -4.27
N SER A 2 -13.66 -12.55 -4.39
CA SER A 2 -13.16 -11.81 -3.22
C SER A 2 -14.24 -10.84 -2.76
N ASN A 3 -14.47 -10.77 -1.44
CA ASN A 3 -15.41 -9.82 -0.86
C ASN A 3 -14.88 -8.39 -0.98
N LEU A 4 -15.77 -7.40 -1.01
CA LEU A 4 -15.37 -5.99 -0.96
C LEU A 4 -14.68 -5.70 0.38
N SER A 5 -13.61 -4.91 0.31
CA SER A 5 -12.89 -4.46 1.50
C SER A 5 -13.48 -3.15 2.00
N THR A 6 -13.44 -2.98 3.32
CA THR A 6 -13.77 -1.70 3.94
C THR A 6 -12.52 -0.84 3.95
N ILE A 7 -12.56 0.29 3.24
CA ILE A 7 -11.45 1.25 3.15
C ILE A 7 -11.85 2.48 3.96
N ILE A 8 -11.04 2.86 4.94
CA ILE A 8 -11.26 4.02 5.80
C ILE A 8 -10.15 5.03 5.51
N ILE A 9 -10.54 6.23 5.09
CA ILE A 9 -9.59 7.31 4.81
C ILE A 9 -10.00 8.53 5.62
N ASN A 10 -9.14 8.96 6.54
CA ASN A 10 -9.44 10.06 7.48
C ASN A 10 -10.81 9.91 8.17
N GLY A 11 -11.18 8.68 8.54
CA GLY A 11 -12.46 8.36 9.19
C GLY A 11 -13.65 8.16 8.25
N LYS A 12 -13.55 8.49 6.95
CA LYS A 12 -14.62 8.21 5.98
C LYS A 12 -14.53 6.77 5.50
N ARG A 13 -15.62 6.03 5.67
CA ARG A 13 -15.73 4.62 5.26
C ARG A 13 -16.20 4.49 3.81
N LEU A 14 -15.48 3.69 3.05
CA LEU A 14 -15.69 3.37 1.63
C LEU A 14 -15.64 1.85 1.45
N LEU A 15 -16.18 1.36 0.35
CA LEU A 15 -16.13 -0.05 -0.03
C LEU A 15 -15.50 -0.17 -1.40
N GLY A 16 -14.54 -1.07 -1.54
CA GLY A 16 -13.94 -1.35 -2.84
C GLY A 16 -12.78 -2.32 -2.77
N ARG A 17 -12.10 -2.48 -3.90
CA ARG A 17 -10.94 -3.38 -4.04
C ARG A 17 -9.71 -2.69 -4.62
N ASN A 18 -9.89 -1.53 -5.23
CA ASN A 18 -8.82 -0.73 -5.82
C ASN A 18 -8.80 0.64 -5.15
N LEU A 19 -7.63 1.05 -4.66
CA LEU A 19 -7.44 2.35 -4.06
C LEU A 19 -6.34 3.11 -4.81
N ARG A 20 -6.68 4.28 -5.35
CA ARG A 20 -5.72 5.19 -5.98
C ARG A 20 -5.81 6.57 -5.36
N ILE A 21 -4.67 7.13 -4.93
CA ILE A 21 -4.57 8.52 -4.46
C ILE A 21 -3.48 9.21 -5.26
N GLU A 22 -3.84 10.24 -6.03
CA GLU A 22 -2.89 10.98 -6.85
C GLU A 22 -3.35 12.42 -7.03
N HIS A 23 -2.41 13.37 -7.03
CA HIS A 23 -2.69 14.79 -7.23
C HIS A 23 -3.78 15.35 -6.29
N GLY A 24 -3.85 14.84 -5.05
CA GLY A 24 -4.86 15.23 -4.06
C GLY A 24 -6.27 14.67 -4.32
N ASN A 25 -6.44 13.79 -5.31
CA ASN A 25 -7.68 13.10 -5.59
C ASN A 25 -7.63 11.67 -5.07
N VAL A 26 -8.76 11.17 -4.59
CA VAL A 26 -8.93 9.79 -4.12
C VAL A 26 -9.91 9.07 -5.02
N TYR A 27 -9.58 7.85 -5.41
CA TYR A 27 -10.40 6.97 -6.22
C TYR A 27 -10.55 5.61 -5.54
N VAL A 28 -11.77 5.12 -5.47
CA VAL A 28 -12.08 3.75 -5.05
C VAL A 28 -12.81 3.05 -6.19
N ASP A 29 -12.25 1.94 -6.68
CA ASP A 29 -12.74 1.23 -7.87
C ASP A 29 -13.02 2.19 -9.04
N ASP A 30 -12.03 3.02 -9.37
CA ASP A 30 -12.05 4.08 -10.39
C ASP A 30 -13.06 5.22 -10.21
N ASN A 31 -13.90 5.16 -9.17
CA ASN A 31 -14.81 6.25 -8.82
C ASN A 31 -14.12 7.27 -7.93
N ARG A 32 -14.16 8.54 -8.33
CA ARG A 32 -13.62 9.63 -7.52
C ARG A 32 -14.45 9.82 -6.26
N VAL A 33 -13.77 9.92 -5.12
CA VAL A 33 -14.37 10.15 -3.80
C VAL A 33 -13.92 11.50 -3.27
N GLU A 34 -14.89 12.31 -2.85
CA GLU A 34 -14.59 13.54 -2.13
C GLU A 34 -14.27 13.22 -0.67
N LEU A 35 -13.09 13.66 -0.23
CA LEU A 35 -12.66 13.62 1.16
C LEU A 35 -12.49 15.05 1.67
N GLU A 36 -12.66 15.23 2.97
CA GLU A 36 -12.29 16.48 3.61
C GLU A 36 -10.78 16.69 3.48
N LYS A 37 -10.39 17.91 3.11
CA LYS A 37 -8.97 18.26 2.99
C LYS A 37 -8.36 18.28 4.39
N GLY A 38 -7.48 17.31 4.65
CA GLY A 38 -6.64 17.27 5.83
C GLY A 38 -5.18 17.53 5.48
N PRO A 39 -4.36 17.97 6.45
CA PRO A 39 -2.91 18.10 6.24
C PRO A 39 -2.22 16.75 6.05
N LYS A 40 -2.86 15.65 6.46
CA LYS A 40 -2.35 14.28 6.47
C LYS A 40 -3.43 13.32 5.97
N ILE A 41 -3.00 12.20 5.39
CA ILE A 41 -3.87 11.11 4.92
C ILE A 41 -3.49 9.86 5.70
N ASP A 42 -4.42 9.36 6.50
CA ASP A 42 -4.31 8.08 7.21
C ASP A 42 -5.31 7.10 6.60
N ILE A 43 -4.83 5.90 6.25
CA ILE A 43 -5.59 4.88 5.52
C ILE A 43 -5.59 3.59 6.32
N VAL A 44 -6.78 3.04 6.57
CA VAL A 44 -6.96 1.71 7.16
C VAL A 44 -7.87 0.89 6.25
N VAL A 45 -7.43 -0.30 5.88
CA VAL A 45 -8.19 -1.23 5.04
C VAL A 45 -8.46 -2.50 5.84
N HIS A 46 -9.73 -2.86 5.98
CA HIS A 46 -10.16 -4.16 6.48
C HIS A 46 -10.53 -5.05 5.30
N GLY A 47 -9.69 -6.04 5.02
CA GLY A 47 -9.79 -6.92 3.86
C GLY A 47 -8.65 -6.72 2.87
N SER A 48 -8.75 -7.39 1.73
CA SER A 48 -7.72 -7.39 0.69
C SER A 48 -8.00 -6.38 -0.43
N LEU A 49 -6.95 -5.80 -1.00
CA LEU A 49 -7.04 -4.97 -2.20
C LEU A 49 -6.47 -5.72 -3.40
N ASP A 50 -7.08 -5.54 -4.56
CA ASP A 50 -6.53 -6.00 -5.84
C ASP A 50 -5.36 -5.08 -6.24
N THR A 51 -5.54 -3.76 -6.10
CA THR A 51 -4.49 -2.76 -6.35
C THR A 51 -4.51 -1.63 -5.33
N MET A 52 -3.32 -1.14 -4.98
CA MET A 52 -3.12 0.03 -4.14
C MET A 52 -2.04 0.94 -4.75
N GLU A 53 -2.42 2.15 -5.16
CA GLU A 53 -1.55 3.14 -5.80
C GLU A 53 -1.66 4.49 -5.07
N ILE A 54 -0.76 4.77 -4.14
CA ILE A 54 -0.83 5.95 -3.27
C ILE A 54 0.34 6.88 -3.55
N GLY A 55 0.08 8.09 -4.04
CA GLY A 55 1.11 9.09 -4.29
C GLY A 55 1.80 9.56 -3.01
N ALA A 56 1.01 9.89 -1.98
CA ALA A 56 1.51 10.28 -0.68
C ALA A 56 0.47 9.99 0.42
N ALA A 57 0.90 9.39 1.52
CA ALA A 57 0.13 9.27 2.75
C ALA A 57 1.05 9.38 3.97
N GLN A 58 0.49 9.64 5.13
CA GLN A 58 1.25 9.57 6.38
C GLN A 58 1.41 8.11 6.81
N SER A 59 0.28 7.39 6.87
CA SER A 59 0.25 6.00 7.30
C SER A 59 -0.75 5.20 6.47
N ILE A 60 -0.39 3.97 6.15
CA ILE A 60 -1.21 3.03 5.39
C ILE A 60 -1.20 1.69 6.12
N GLU A 61 -2.34 1.22 6.57
CA GLU A 61 -2.51 -0.11 7.16
C GLU A 61 -3.52 -0.92 6.35
N VAL A 62 -3.12 -2.10 5.88
CA VAL A 62 -3.98 -3.07 5.20
C VAL A 62 -4.03 -4.36 6.01
N GLN A 63 -5.16 -4.59 6.67
CA GLN A 63 -5.46 -5.81 7.43
C GLN A 63 -5.96 -6.91 6.49
N GLY A 64 -5.10 -7.26 5.53
CA GLY A 64 -5.36 -8.20 4.47
C GLY A 64 -4.22 -8.20 3.46
N SER A 65 -4.44 -8.88 2.34
CA SER A 65 -3.44 -8.96 1.27
C SER A 65 -3.61 -7.86 0.24
N VAL A 66 -2.53 -7.53 -0.47
CA VAL A 66 -2.56 -6.59 -1.60
C VAL A 66 -2.11 -7.33 -2.86
N GLY A 67 -2.84 -7.18 -3.96
CA GLY A 67 -2.45 -7.74 -5.25
C GLY A 67 -1.22 -7.04 -5.82
N LYS A 68 -1.29 -5.71 -5.96
CA LYS A 68 -0.16 -4.88 -6.38
C LYS A 68 -0.06 -3.63 -5.52
N LEU A 69 1.14 -3.32 -5.03
CA LEU A 69 1.41 -2.22 -4.11
C LEU A 69 2.34 -1.21 -4.77
N LYS A 70 1.87 0.04 -4.88
CA LYS A 70 2.68 1.17 -5.31
C LYS A 70 2.47 2.36 -4.37
N THR A 71 3.54 2.88 -3.81
CA THR A 71 3.53 4.11 -3.01
C THR A 71 4.57 5.10 -3.50
N GLY A 72 4.25 6.39 -3.44
CA GLY A 72 5.21 7.47 -3.73
C GLY A 72 5.93 7.87 -2.45
N SER A 73 5.17 8.25 -1.42
CA SER A 73 5.67 8.46 -0.06
C SER A 73 4.72 7.95 1.01
N GLY A 74 5.27 7.44 2.12
CA GLY A 74 4.53 7.07 3.33
C GLY A 74 4.80 5.65 3.78
N ASP A 75 4.60 5.41 5.08
CA ASP A 75 4.84 4.11 5.68
C ASP A 75 3.67 3.17 5.44
N VAL A 76 3.97 1.93 5.03
CA VAL A 76 2.98 0.93 4.65
C VAL A 76 3.10 -0.31 5.52
N LYS A 77 1.98 -0.74 6.09
CA LYS A 77 1.84 -2.03 6.76
C LYS A 77 0.77 -2.84 6.05
N CYS A 78 1.09 -4.05 5.61
CA CYS A 78 0.11 -4.94 5.00
C CYS A 78 0.40 -6.42 5.30
N GLY A 79 -0.55 -7.29 4.94
CA GLY A 79 -0.31 -8.74 4.92
C GLY A 79 0.54 -9.15 3.72
N ASP A 80 0.11 -10.20 3.03
CA ASP A 80 0.82 -10.70 1.85
C ASP A 80 0.64 -9.77 0.65
N VAL A 81 1.71 -9.61 -0.13
CA VAL A 81 1.67 -8.97 -1.44
C VAL A 81 1.82 -10.02 -2.53
N HIS A 82 0.76 -10.22 -3.33
CA HIS A 82 0.75 -11.27 -4.36
C HIS A 82 1.51 -10.87 -5.64
N GLY A 83 1.78 -9.58 -5.82
CA GLY A 83 2.47 -9.02 -6.97
C GLY A 83 3.66 -8.18 -6.55
N ASP A 84 3.96 -7.16 -7.35
CA ASP A 84 5.13 -6.32 -7.13
C ASP A 84 4.85 -5.21 -6.10
N VAL A 85 5.90 -4.88 -5.36
CA VAL A 85 5.98 -3.74 -4.44
C VAL A 85 6.87 -2.67 -5.09
N THR A 86 6.35 -1.46 -5.24
CA THR A 86 7.13 -0.29 -5.68
C THR A 86 6.94 0.86 -4.71
N THR A 87 8.03 1.39 -4.15
CA THR A 87 7.98 2.59 -3.28
C THR A 87 9.01 3.63 -3.68
N GLY A 88 8.61 4.90 -3.58
CA GLY A 88 9.52 6.04 -3.71
C GLY A 88 10.26 6.34 -2.40
N SER A 89 9.51 6.62 -1.34
CA SER A 89 10.04 6.89 0.00
C SER A 89 9.14 6.37 1.12
N GLY A 90 9.74 5.92 2.23
CA GLY A 90 9.03 5.44 3.41
C GLY A 90 9.20 3.94 3.61
N ASP A 91 8.86 3.48 4.82
CA ASP A 91 9.14 2.12 5.23
C ASP A 91 7.98 1.18 4.88
N ILE A 92 8.30 -0.05 4.47
CA ILE A 92 7.30 -1.07 4.16
C ILE A 92 7.47 -2.25 5.11
N GLU A 93 6.40 -2.57 5.83
CA GLU A 93 6.25 -3.79 6.61
C GLU A 93 5.18 -4.68 5.97
N CYS A 94 5.56 -5.84 5.45
CA CYS A 94 4.63 -6.81 4.85
C CYS A 94 4.96 -8.25 5.26
N ALA A 95 4.01 -9.16 5.06
CA ALA A 95 4.21 -10.59 5.32
C ALA A 95 5.04 -11.20 4.17
N ASP A 96 4.47 -12.01 3.28
CA ASP A 96 5.22 -12.52 2.12
C ASP A 96 4.99 -11.67 0.86
N ILE A 97 6.01 -11.58 0.00
CA ILE A 97 5.92 -10.93 -1.31
C ILE A 97 6.15 -11.99 -2.39
N GLN A 98 5.14 -12.30 -3.18
CA GLN A 98 5.26 -13.26 -4.28
C GLN A 98 5.99 -12.65 -5.49
N GLY A 99 5.85 -11.34 -5.71
CA GLY A 99 6.51 -10.60 -6.77
C GLY A 99 7.89 -10.04 -6.38
N GLY A 100 8.32 -9.01 -7.11
CA GLY A 100 9.55 -8.27 -6.85
C GLY A 100 9.35 -7.04 -5.98
N VAL A 101 10.46 -6.50 -5.47
CA VAL A 101 10.49 -5.27 -4.68
C VAL A 101 11.38 -4.25 -5.38
N THR A 102 10.86 -3.03 -5.57
CA THR A 102 11.64 -1.87 -6.02
C THR A 102 11.42 -0.70 -5.06
N THR A 103 12.49 -0.25 -4.40
CA THR A 103 12.46 0.94 -3.53
C THR A 103 13.54 1.94 -3.96
N ALA A 104 13.21 3.24 -3.93
CA ALA A 104 14.21 4.28 -4.09
C ALA A 104 14.83 4.71 -2.74
N SER A 105 14.02 4.82 -1.68
CA SER A 105 14.48 5.19 -0.34
C SER A 105 13.58 4.59 0.73
N GLY A 106 14.15 4.07 1.82
CA GLY A 106 13.41 3.55 2.97
C GLY A 106 13.57 2.04 3.13
N ASP A 107 13.22 1.54 4.32
CA ASP A 107 13.49 0.17 4.71
C ASP A 107 12.30 -0.74 4.34
N VAL A 108 12.61 -1.93 3.81
CA VAL A 108 11.59 -2.93 3.48
C VAL A 108 11.77 -4.13 4.38
N THR A 109 10.85 -4.31 5.32
CA THR A 109 10.74 -5.50 6.17
C THR A 109 9.67 -6.44 5.60
N CYS A 110 10.10 -7.61 5.14
CA CYS A 110 9.24 -8.64 4.55
C CYS A 110 9.67 -10.03 5.02
N GLY A 111 8.84 -11.06 4.84
CA GLY A 111 9.23 -12.46 5.03
C GLY A 111 9.99 -12.98 3.82
N THR A 112 9.30 -13.75 3.00
CA THR A 112 9.84 -14.26 1.73
C THR A 112 9.59 -13.29 0.57
N VAL A 113 10.51 -13.26 -0.38
CA VAL A 113 10.36 -12.53 -1.65
C VAL A 113 10.59 -13.54 -2.76
N GLY A 114 9.57 -13.76 -3.59
CA GLY A 114 9.62 -14.68 -4.73
C GLY A 114 10.35 -14.11 -5.94
N GLY A 115 10.32 -12.78 -6.11
CA GLY A 115 10.96 -12.06 -7.21
C GLY A 115 12.33 -11.47 -6.87
N SER A 116 12.78 -10.57 -7.74
CA SER A 116 14.02 -9.80 -7.54
C SER A 116 13.79 -8.59 -6.64
N ILE A 117 14.81 -8.20 -5.90
CA ILE A 117 14.80 -7.02 -5.03
C ILE A 117 15.77 -5.97 -5.60
N ARG A 118 15.31 -4.72 -5.71
CA ARG A 118 16.09 -3.56 -6.14
C ARG A 118 15.88 -2.42 -5.15
N THR A 119 16.97 -1.94 -4.55
CA THR A 119 16.98 -0.75 -3.70
C THR A 119 18.03 0.23 -4.20
N VAL A 120 17.72 1.53 -4.14
CA VAL A 120 18.72 2.58 -4.34
C VAL A 120 19.33 2.99 -2.99
N SER A 121 18.49 3.13 -1.96
CA SER A 121 18.89 3.51 -0.60
C SER A 121 17.91 2.92 0.42
N GLY A 122 18.41 2.41 1.53
CA GLY A 122 17.63 1.72 2.57
C GLY A 122 17.88 0.21 2.61
N ASP A 123 17.53 -0.40 3.72
CA ASP A 123 17.79 -1.80 4.01
C ASP A 123 16.60 -2.69 3.64
N ILE A 124 16.87 -3.92 3.19
CA ILE A 124 15.84 -4.95 3.09
C ILE A 124 16.07 -5.99 4.17
N LEU A 125 15.17 -6.00 5.16
CA LEU A 125 15.18 -6.95 6.24
C LEU A 125 14.20 -8.08 5.94
N ARG A 126 14.75 -9.29 5.81
CA ARG A 126 13.94 -10.51 5.66
C ARG A 126 13.72 -11.11 7.03
N ARG A 127 12.46 -11.22 7.46
CA ARG A 127 12.05 -11.93 8.67
C ARG A 127 12.26 -13.43 8.43
N ALA A 128 13.08 -14.04 9.28
CA ALA A 128 13.43 -15.46 9.23
C ALA A 128 12.32 -16.33 9.83
#